data_AF-A0A351Y6Q7-F1
#
_entry.id   AF-A0A351Y6Q7-F1
#
_cell.length_a   1.000
_cell.length_b   1.000
_cell.length_c   1.000
_cell.angle_alpha   90.00
_cell.angle_beta   90.00
_cell.angle_gamma   90.00
#
_symmetry.space_group_name_H-M   'P 1'
#
loop_
_entity.id
_entity.type
_entity.pdbx_description
1 polymer ?
#
loop_
_entity_poly.entity_id
_entity_poly.type
_entity_poly.pdbx_seq_one_letter_code
_entity_poly.pdbx_strand_id
1 'polypeptide(L)'
;MAIILINKNRKLLIGQSIPIETKEAIIELMEQDETIERVIDFKSTMLDMDTYHIKCEIECNGTGLLKEINRNNFLKNEYERVQESYSDFLEFCIDYTRRVPRIIGTKIDAVEKKIKDKFPQVRHIDIEIN
;
A
#
# COMPACT_ATOMS: atom_id res chain seq x y z
N MET A 1 22.57 40.26 -5.91
CA MET A 1 21.18 39.89 -6.26
C MET A 1 21.01 38.48 -6.88
N ALA A 2 22.07 37.67 -7.05
CA ALA A 2 21.95 36.30 -7.58
C ALA A 2 21.59 35.22 -6.53
N ILE A 3 21.89 35.47 -5.25
CA ILE A 3 21.69 34.48 -4.17
C ILE A 3 20.19 34.28 -3.84
N ILE A 4 19.36 35.32 -4.00
CA ILE A 4 17.91 35.25 -3.75
C ILE A 4 17.20 34.37 -4.79
N LEU A 5 17.65 34.42 -6.05
CA LEU A 5 17.10 33.60 -7.14
C LEU A 5 17.47 32.13 -6.98
N ILE A 6 18.68 31.81 -6.53
CA ILE A 6 19.12 30.43 -6.29
C ILE A 6 18.33 29.79 -5.13
N ASN A 7 18.08 30.53 -4.04
CA ASN A 7 17.29 30.01 -2.92
C ASN A 7 15.79 29.88 -3.22
N LYS A 8 15.22 30.77 -4.05
CA LYS A 8 13.84 30.60 -4.57
C LYS A 8 13.73 29.41 -5.51
N ASN A 9 14.70 29.25 -6.43
CA ASN A 9 14.72 28.10 -7.34
C ASN A 9 14.92 26.78 -6.58
N ARG A 10 15.72 26.74 -5.51
CA ARG A 10 15.91 25.51 -4.72
C ARG A 10 14.63 25.05 -3.99
N LYS A 11 13.77 25.98 -3.57
CA LYS A 11 12.43 25.67 -3.03
C LYS A 11 11.40 25.32 -4.10
N LEU A 12 11.64 25.71 -5.37
CA LEU A 12 10.78 25.38 -6.51
C LEU A 12 11.21 24.09 -7.23
N LEU A 13 12.46 23.66 -7.06
CA LEU A 13 13.04 22.44 -7.62
C LEU A 13 12.85 21.19 -6.74
N ILE A 14 12.40 21.38 -5.49
CA ILE A 14 11.77 20.34 -4.68
C ILE A 14 10.29 20.50 -4.97
N GLY A 15 9.76 19.71 -5.89
CA GLY A 15 8.37 19.83 -6.36
C GLY A 15 7.42 19.99 -5.18
N GLN A 16 6.49 20.94 -5.28
CA GLN A 16 5.58 21.28 -4.18
C GLN A 16 4.96 19.98 -3.64
N SER A 17 5.19 19.67 -2.36
CA SER A 17 4.57 18.50 -1.73
C SER A 17 3.07 18.70 -1.65
N ILE A 18 2.32 17.59 -1.63
CA ILE A 18 0.89 17.62 -1.35
C ILE A 18 0.63 18.32 0.01
N PRO A 19 -0.47 19.08 0.16
CA PRO A 19 -0.81 19.71 1.43
C PRO A 19 -0.85 18.70 2.58
N ILE A 20 -0.39 19.11 3.77
CA ILE A 20 -0.21 18.21 4.91
C ILE A 20 -1.54 17.58 5.34
N GLU A 21 -2.63 18.34 5.29
CA GLU A 21 -3.97 17.88 5.61
C GLU A 21 -4.44 16.80 4.63
N THR A 22 -4.06 16.93 3.36
CA THR A 22 -4.37 15.91 2.34
C THR A 22 -3.50 14.67 2.53
N LYS A 23 -2.21 14.83 2.86
CA LYS A 23 -1.32 13.71 3.21
C LYS A 23 -1.88 12.91 4.37
N GLU A 24 -2.25 13.56 5.48
CA GLU A 24 -2.79 12.90 6.67
C GLU A 24 -4.10 12.17 6.36
N ALA A 25 -5.00 12.79 5.60
CA ALA A 25 -6.25 12.16 5.19
C ALA A 25 -6.05 10.95 4.25
N ILE A 26 -5.00 10.94 3.43
CA ILE A 26 -4.63 9.78 2.61
C ILE A 26 -4.08 8.66 3.49
N ILE A 27 -3.18 8.97 4.42
CA ILE A 27 -2.62 7.98 5.36
C ILE A 27 -3.74 7.34 6.18
N GLU A 28 -4.65 8.15 6.75
CA GLU A 28 -5.79 7.63 7.50
C GLU A 28 -6.68 6.72 6.64
N LEU A 29 -6.93 7.09 5.38
CA LEU A 29 -7.69 6.24 4.45
C LEU A 29 -6.98 4.89 4.19
N MET A 30 -5.65 4.88 4.08
CA MET A 30 -4.87 3.66 3.89
C MET A 30 -4.96 2.76 5.13
N GLU A 31 -4.77 3.32 6.32
CA GLU A 31 -4.77 2.60 7.60
C GLU A 31 -6.16 2.11 8.05
N GLN A 32 -7.24 2.56 7.39
CA GLN A 32 -8.57 1.97 7.52
C GLN A 32 -8.66 0.56 6.92
N ASP A 33 -7.74 0.17 6.03
CA ASP A 33 -7.69 -1.19 5.53
C ASP A 33 -7.01 -2.10 6.56
N GLU A 34 -7.74 -3.09 7.10
CA GLU A 34 -7.23 -4.01 8.13
C GLU A 34 -5.94 -4.75 7.76
N THR A 35 -5.57 -4.79 6.47
CA THR A 35 -4.33 -5.43 5.99
C THR A 35 -3.10 -4.53 6.07
N ILE A 36 -3.28 -3.22 6.30
CA ILE A 36 -2.22 -2.24 6.46
C ILE A 36 -2.10 -1.92 7.95
N GLU A 37 -0.92 -2.13 8.52
CA GLU A 37 -0.62 -1.78 9.91
C GLU A 37 -0.20 -0.31 10.03
N ARG A 38 0.61 0.17 9.08
CA ARG A 38 1.11 1.54 9.07
C ARG A 38 1.52 1.95 7.66
N VAL A 39 1.38 3.25 7.37
CA VAL A 39 2.04 3.88 6.22
C VAL A 39 3.33 4.56 6.66
N ILE A 40 4.42 4.26 5.97
CA ILE A 40 5.75 4.85 6.22
C ILE A 40 6.32 5.46 4.92
N ASP A 41 7.38 6.24 5.07
CA ASP A 41 8.12 6.85 3.95
C ASP A 41 7.30 7.65 2.92
N PHE A 42 6.12 8.16 3.32
CA PHE A 42 5.22 8.90 2.45
C PHE A 42 5.88 10.17 1.89
N LYS A 43 6.05 10.17 0.57
CA LYS A 43 6.60 11.26 -0.25
C LYS A 43 5.60 11.63 -1.34
N SER A 44 5.61 12.90 -1.73
CA SER A 44 4.77 13.38 -2.83
C SER A 44 5.57 14.35 -3.70
N THR A 45 5.21 14.43 -4.97
CA THR A 45 5.79 15.35 -5.94
C THR A 45 4.68 15.89 -6.82
N MET A 46 4.58 17.22 -6.94
CA MET A 46 3.65 17.85 -7.88
C MET A 46 4.08 17.59 -9.32
N LEU A 47 3.14 17.12 -10.15
CA LEU A 47 3.34 16.84 -11.58
C LEU A 47 2.99 18.07 -12.42
N ASP A 48 1.76 18.57 -12.24
CA ASP A 48 1.22 19.77 -12.89
C ASP A 48 0.49 20.65 -11.85
N MET A 49 -0.25 21.68 -12.29
CA MET A 49 -1.09 22.48 -11.38
C MET A 49 -2.04 21.59 -10.56
N ASP A 50 -1.78 21.49 -9.26
CA ASP A 50 -2.59 20.76 -8.27
C ASP A 50 -2.79 19.27 -8.60
N THR A 51 -1.76 18.63 -9.17
CA THR A 51 -1.74 17.17 -9.35
C THR A 51 -0.46 16.56 -8.81
N TYR A 52 -0.55 15.36 -8.23
CA TYR A 52 0.53 14.77 -7.44
C TYR A 52 0.82 13.33 -7.81
N HIS A 53 2.11 12.96 -7.76
CA HIS A 53 2.59 11.59 -7.66
C HIS A 53 2.96 11.31 -6.21
N ILE A 54 2.42 10.24 -5.64
CA ILE A 54 2.72 9.76 -4.29
C ILE A 54 3.58 8.50 -4.38
N LYS A 55 4.54 8.37 -3.47
CA LYS A 55 5.23 7.12 -3.18
C LYS A 55 5.22 6.90 -1.68
N CYS A 56 4.88 5.71 -1.23
CA CYS A 56 4.93 5.33 0.17
C CYS A 56 5.22 3.84 0.32
N GLU A 57 5.64 3.49 1.53
CA GLU A 57 5.81 2.11 1.96
C GLU A 57 4.72 1.78 2.99
N ILE A 58 4.37 0.49 3.10
CA ILE A 58 3.42 0.00 4.09
C ILE A 58 4.01 -1.17 4.89
N GLU A 59 3.69 -1.18 6.17
CA GLU A 59 3.83 -2.36 7.02
C GLU A 59 2.53 -3.16 6.93
N CYS A 60 2.62 -4.46 6.66
CA CYS A 60 1.45 -5.33 6.52
C CYS A 60 1.00 -5.88 7.87
N ASN A 61 -0.30 -5.78 8.15
CA ASN A 61 -0.91 -6.40 9.33
C ASN A 61 -1.15 -7.90 9.08
N GLY A 62 -0.36 -8.75 9.75
CA GLY A 62 -0.46 -10.21 9.62
C GLY A 62 -1.84 -10.77 10.02
N THR A 63 -2.52 -10.17 11.00
CA THR A 63 -3.86 -10.60 11.43
C THR A 63 -4.90 -10.30 10.35
N GLY A 64 -4.85 -9.10 9.77
CA GLY A 64 -5.71 -8.73 8.64
C GLY A 64 -5.48 -9.61 7.43
N LEU A 65 -4.21 -9.86 7.07
CA LEU A 65 -3.87 -10.76 5.97
C LEU A 65 -4.36 -12.18 6.20
N LEU A 66 -4.27 -12.70 7.42
CA LEU A 66 -4.77 -14.04 7.74
C LEU A 66 -6.29 -14.15 7.54
N LYS A 67 -7.06 -13.12 7.91
CA LYS A 67 -8.51 -13.08 7.64
C LYS A 67 -8.80 -13.13 6.15
N GLU A 68 -8.04 -12.38 5.34
CA GLU A 68 -8.16 -12.38 3.88
C GLU A 68 -7.80 -13.74 3.27
N ILE A 69 -6.72 -14.37 3.74
CA ILE A 69 -6.30 -15.71 3.30
C ILE A 69 -7.35 -16.75 3.65
N ASN A 70 -7.94 -16.67 4.85
CA ASN A 70 -8.91 -17.64 5.35
C ASN A 70 -10.34 -17.42 4.82
N ARG A 71 -10.54 -16.51 3.86
CA ARG A 71 -11.83 -16.37 3.17
C ARG A 71 -12.29 -17.72 2.61
N ASN A 72 -13.60 -17.96 2.68
CA ASN A 72 -14.24 -19.23 2.29
C ASN A 72 -13.69 -20.47 3.02
N ASN A 73 -13.24 -20.31 4.26
CA ASN A 73 -12.72 -21.38 5.11
C ASN A 73 -11.48 -22.09 4.52
N PHE A 74 -10.67 -21.40 3.70
CA PHE A 74 -9.50 -21.98 3.05
C PHE A 74 -8.58 -22.72 4.03
N LEU A 75 -8.17 -22.08 5.13
CA LEU A 75 -7.23 -22.72 6.07
C LEU A 75 -7.86 -23.91 6.80
N LYS A 76 -9.17 -23.89 7.03
CA LYS A 76 -9.88 -25.01 7.63
C LYS A 76 -9.89 -26.22 6.68
N ASN A 77 -10.22 -25.98 5.41
CA ASN A 77 -10.24 -27.04 4.40
C ASN A 77 -8.84 -27.64 4.19
N GLU A 78 -7.81 -26.78 4.13
CA GLU A 78 -6.42 -27.24 4.03
C GLU A 78 -5.99 -28.00 5.29
N TYR A 79 -6.37 -27.54 6.47
CA TYR A 79 -6.09 -28.26 7.73
C TYR A 79 -6.70 -29.67 7.75
N GLU A 80 -7.92 -29.83 7.25
CA GLU A 80 -8.58 -31.13 7.12
C GLU A 80 -7.89 -32.02 6.07
N ARG A 81 -7.43 -31.45 4.95
CA ARG A 81 -6.72 -32.16 3.86
C ARG A 81 -5.32 -32.63 4.25
N VAL A 82 -4.56 -31.77 4.93
CA VAL A 82 -3.13 -31.97 5.22
C VAL A 82 -2.86 -33.10 6.22
N GLN A 83 -3.89 -33.62 6.90
CA GLN A 83 -3.73 -34.73 7.87
C GLN A 83 -3.21 -36.02 7.25
N GLU A 84 -3.21 -36.13 5.92
CA GLU A 84 -2.95 -37.38 5.19
C GLU A 84 -1.46 -37.65 4.96
N SER A 85 -0.61 -36.61 4.77
CA SER A 85 0.84 -36.80 4.59
C SER A 85 1.68 -35.52 4.72
N TYR A 86 3.00 -35.70 4.90
CA TYR A 86 3.96 -34.59 4.79
C TYR A 86 3.98 -33.96 3.39
N SER A 87 3.64 -34.73 2.35
CA SER A 87 3.53 -34.20 0.98
C SER A 87 2.39 -33.19 0.87
N ASP A 88 1.24 -33.49 1.46
CA ASP A 88 0.08 -32.58 1.46
C ASP A 88 0.38 -31.30 2.23
N PHE A 89 1.13 -31.40 3.34
CA PHE A 89 1.64 -30.24 4.06
C PHE A 89 2.53 -29.35 3.18
N LEU A 90 3.46 -29.95 2.40
CA LEU A 90 4.31 -29.19 1.48
C LEU A 90 3.50 -28.51 0.37
N GLU A 91 2.48 -29.18 -0.17
CA GLU A 91 1.57 -28.57 -1.14
C GLU A 91 0.84 -27.36 -0.55
N PHE A 92 0.30 -27.52 0.66
CA PHE A 92 -0.32 -26.40 1.38
C PHE A 92 0.66 -25.24 1.58
N CYS A 93 1.90 -25.49 2.00
CA CYS A 93 2.91 -24.45 2.15
C CYS A 93 3.18 -23.71 0.83
N ILE A 94 3.26 -24.44 -0.29
CA ILE A 94 3.46 -23.85 -1.62
C ILE A 94 2.26 -22.96 -1.99
N ASP A 95 1.04 -23.43 -1.79
CA ASP A 95 -0.16 -22.68 -2.14
C ASP A 95 -0.37 -21.45 -1.26
N TYR A 96 -0.14 -21.60 0.05
CA TYR A 96 -0.14 -20.49 1.00
C TYR A 96 0.89 -19.42 0.58
N THR A 97 2.13 -19.82 0.32
CA THR A 97 3.22 -18.91 -0.08
C THR A 97 2.93 -18.21 -1.40
N ARG A 98 2.23 -18.85 -2.34
CA ARG A 98 1.77 -18.22 -3.59
C ARG A 98 0.59 -17.27 -3.37
N ARG A 99 -0.26 -17.54 -2.38
CA ARG A 99 -1.48 -16.78 -2.13
C ARG A 99 -1.20 -15.44 -1.43
N VAL A 100 -0.28 -15.42 -0.47
CA VAL A 100 0.10 -14.22 0.29
C VAL A 100 0.40 -13.01 -0.61
N PRO A 101 1.38 -13.05 -1.55
CA PRO A 101 1.71 -11.89 -2.37
C PRO A 101 0.56 -11.45 -3.29
N ARG A 102 -0.26 -12.39 -3.77
CA ARG A 102 -1.44 -12.07 -4.61
C ARG A 102 -2.49 -11.30 -3.83
N ILE A 103 -2.75 -11.70 -2.59
CA ILE A 103 -3.69 -10.99 -1.72
C ILE A 103 -3.16 -9.59 -1.43
N ILE A 104 -1.88 -9.46 -1.07
CA ILE A 104 -1.29 -8.14 -0.80
C ILE A 104 -1.40 -7.23 -2.04
N GLY A 105 -1.03 -7.72 -3.23
CA GLY A 105 -1.18 -6.95 -4.47
C GLY A 105 -2.62 -6.50 -4.73
N THR A 106 -3.59 -7.41 -4.56
CA THR A 106 -5.02 -7.08 -4.73
C THR A 106 -5.48 -6.00 -3.74
N LYS A 107 -4.94 -6.01 -2.52
CA LYS A 107 -5.29 -5.05 -1.47
C LYS A 107 -4.64 -3.70 -1.71
N ILE A 108 -3.38 -3.68 -2.15
CA ILE A 108 -2.71 -2.47 -2.63
C ILE A 108 -3.52 -1.83 -3.76
N ASP A 109 -3.86 -2.58 -4.81
CA ASP A 109 -4.67 -2.08 -5.94
C ASP A 109 -6.00 -1.46 -5.48
N ALA A 110 -6.68 -2.12 -4.52
CA ALA A 110 -7.93 -1.64 -3.96
C ALA A 110 -7.77 -0.33 -3.18
N VAL A 111 -6.70 -0.20 -2.40
CA VAL A 111 -6.36 1.02 -1.64
C VAL A 111 -5.98 2.15 -2.59
N GLU A 112 -5.13 1.89 -3.60
CA GLU A 112 -4.79 2.88 -4.62
C GLU A 112 -6.01 3.42 -5.34
N LYS A 113 -6.95 2.53 -5.70
CA LYS A 113 -8.19 2.92 -6.34
C LYS A 113 -9.03 3.81 -5.42
N LYS A 114 -9.21 3.43 -4.15
CA LYS A 114 -9.92 4.26 -3.16
C LYS A 114 -9.30 5.66 -3.01
N ILE A 115 -7.96 5.74 -3.02
CA ILE A 115 -7.23 7.01 -2.95
C ILE A 115 -7.50 7.84 -4.20
N LYS A 116 -7.35 7.27 -5.41
CA LYS A 116 -7.61 7.97 -6.68
C LYS A 116 -9.07 8.45 -6.78
N ASP A 117 -10.02 7.66 -6.29
CA ASP A 117 -11.44 8.01 -6.28
C ASP A 117 -11.75 9.16 -5.30
N LYS A 118 -11.14 9.15 -4.10
CA LYS A 118 -11.37 10.17 -3.05
C LYS A 118 -10.53 11.44 -3.24
N PHE A 119 -9.36 11.33 -3.84
CA PHE A 119 -8.40 12.40 -4.07
C PHE A 119 -8.01 12.46 -5.56
N PRO A 120 -8.88 12.99 -6.45
CA PRO A 120 -8.62 13.03 -7.89
C PRO A 120 -7.36 13.80 -8.32
N GLN A 121 -6.81 14.64 -7.43
CA GLN A 121 -5.51 15.30 -7.61
C GLN A 121 -4.34 14.31 -7.57
N VAL A 122 -4.48 13.13 -6.99
CA VAL A 122 -3.46 12.07 -6.99
C VAL A 122 -3.53 11.30 -8.30
N ARG A 123 -2.61 11.59 -9.22
CA ARG A 123 -2.57 10.96 -10.56
C ARG A 123 -1.85 9.63 -10.54
N HIS A 124 -0.75 9.58 -9.82
CA HIS A 124 0.07 8.38 -9.64
C HIS A 124 0.26 8.15 -8.15
N ILE A 125 0.19 6.89 -7.75
CA ILE A 125 0.51 6.44 -6.40
C ILE A 125 1.23 5.10 -6.56
N ASP A 126 2.38 4.99 -5.93
CA ASP A 126 3.14 3.74 -5.85
C ASP A 126 3.19 3.34 -4.36
N ILE A 127 2.61 2.19 -4.03
CA ILE A 127 2.64 1.62 -2.67
C ILE A 127 3.55 0.39 -2.69
N GLU A 128 4.59 0.42 -1.87
CA GLU A 128 5.54 -0.68 -1.70
C GLU A 128 5.39 -1.30 -0.31
N ILE A 129 5.76 -2.57 -0.16
CA ILE A 129 5.83 -3.22 1.15
C ILE A 129 7.23 -2.96 1.71
N ASN A 130 7.33 -2.58 2.99
CA ASN A 130 8.62 -2.43 3.69
C ASN A 130 9.36 -3.76 3.88
#